data_AF-A0A2P5GNP0-F1
#
_entry.id   AF-A0A2P5GNP0-F1
#
_cell.length_a   1.000
_cell.length_b   1.000
_cell.length_c   1.000
_cell.angle_alpha   90.00
_cell.angle_beta   90.00
_cell.angle_gamma   90.00
#
_symmetry.space_group_name_H-M   'P 1'
#
loop_
_entity.id
_entity.type
_entity.pdbx_description
1 polymer ?
#
loop_
_entity_poly.entity_id
_entity_poly.type
_entity_poly.pdbx_seq_one_letter_code
_entity_poly.pdbx_strand_id
1 'polypeptide(L)'
;MMRSFITTLINAWDPMTLQPGRLAPEDEYDLEIKKIMRFLQTAEKLDETTLSDAISHIFHRSFSGCYASREERRIAREILRHLQARDDAVAVMNKERA
;
A
#
# COMPACT_ATOMS: atom_id res chain seq x y z
N MET A 1 -7.38 -10.35 -2.73
CA MET A 1 -8.21 -9.13 -2.65
C MET A 1 -7.29 -7.94 -2.39
N MET A 2 -7.57 -6.74 -2.91
CA MET A 2 -6.64 -5.58 -2.82
C MET A 2 -6.18 -5.28 -1.39
N ARG A 3 -7.10 -5.29 -0.42
CA ARG A 3 -6.77 -5.08 0.99
C ARG A 3 -5.74 -6.08 1.51
N SER A 4 -5.96 -7.38 1.26
CA SER A 4 -5.07 -8.43 1.77
C SER A 4 -3.65 -8.29 1.22
N PHE A 5 -3.52 -7.91 -0.05
CA PHE A 5 -2.21 -7.64 -0.65
C PHE A 5 -1.50 -6.48 0.05
N ILE A 6 -2.17 -5.35 0.23
CA ILE A 6 -1.57 -4.18 0.89
C ILE A 6 -1.23 -4.50 2.35
N THR A 7 -2.09 -5.22 3.07
CA THR A 7 -1.79 -5.67 4.43
C THR A 7 -0.50 -6.49 4.50
N THR A 8 -0.37 -7.52 3.65
CA THR A 8 0.85 -8.34 3.61
C THR A 8 2.08 -7.51 3.24
N LEU A 9 1.96 -6.62 2.26
CA LEU A 9 3.07 -5.78 1.80
C LEU A 9 3.55 -4.81 2.90
N ILE A 10 2.63 -4.13 3.57
CA ILE A 10 2.97 -3.16 4.63
C ILE A 10 3.52 -3.88 5.86
N ASN A 11 2.96 -5.01 6.27
CA ASN A 11 3.46 -5.77 7.42
C ASN A 11 4.82 -6.39 7.15
N ALA A 12 5.12 -6.78 5.90
CA ALA A 12 6.45 -7.25 5.51
C ALA A 12 7.48 -6.12 5.39
N TRP A 13 7.02 -4.92 5.02
CA TRP A 13 7.86 -3.72 5.04
C TRP A 13 8.19 -3.28 6.47
N ASP A 14 7.23 -3.40 7.38
CA ASP A 14 7.35 -3.06 8.80
C ASP A 14 8.00 -1.66 9.04
N PRO A 15 7.35 -0.59 8.57
CA PRO A 15 7.93 0.75 8.51
C PRO A 15 8.40 1.34 9.85
N MET A 16 7.83 0.87 10.97
CA MET A 16 8.20 1.35 12.30
C MET A 16 9.17 0.40 13.01
N THR A 17 9.24 -0.87 12.61
CA THR A 17 10.05 -1.91 13.26
C THR A 17 9.94 -1.82 14.79
N LEU A 18 8.70 -1.75 15.29
CA LEU A 18 8.44 -1.50 16.71
C LEU A 18 9.09 -2.55 17.62
N GLN A 19 9.30 -3.77 17.09
CA GLN A 19 9.98 -4.87 17.77
C GLN A 19 11.04 -5.50 16.86
N PRO A 20 12.33 -5.17 17.05
CA PRO A 20 13.41 -5.75 16.26
C PRO A 20 13.39 -7.29 16.29
N GLY A 21 13.48 -7.92 15.12
CA GLY A 21 13.53 -9.38 15.00
C GLY A 21 12.17 -10.08 15.05
N ARG A 22 11.05 -9.33 15.03
CA ARG A 22 9.69 -9.88 14.94
C ARG A 22 9.02 -9.40 13.65
N LEU A 23 8.17 -10.25 13.07
CA LEU A 23 7.23 -9.81 12.05
C LEU A 23 6.11 -8.96 12.69
N ALA A 24 5.73 -7.88 12.02
CA ALA A 24 4.58 -7.07 12.41
C ALA A 24 3.31 -7.95 12.51
N PRO A 25 2.54 -7.88 13.61
CA PRO A 25 1.21 -8.48 13.69
C PRO A 25 0.30 -8.03 12.53
N GLU A 26 -0.70 -8.85 12.22
CA GLU A 26 -1.58 -8.61 11.07
C GLU A 26 -2.30 -7.25 11.15
N ASP A 27 -2.61 -6.80 12.37
CA ASP A 27 -3.36 -5.59 12.68
C ASP A 27 -2.49 -4.36 13.07
N GLU A 28 -1.16 -4.46 13.02
CA GLU A 28 -0.28 -3.37 13.47
C GLU A 28 -0.51 -2.06 12.71
N TYR A 29 -0.68 -2.15 11.39
CA TYR A 29 -0.82 -1.00 10.48
C TYR A 29 -2.24 -0.83 9.94
N ASP A 30 -3.23 -1.41 10.62
CA ASP A 30 -4.58 -1.57 10.05
C ASP A 30 -5.29 -0.23 9.80
N LEU A 31 -4.97 0.79 10.61
CA LEU A 31 -5.48 2.15 10.42
C LEU A 31 -4.82 2.85 9.21
N GLU A 32 -3.52 2.66 9.02
CA GLU A 32 -2.74 3.21 7.91
C GLU A 32 -3.18 2.56 6.60
N ILE A 33 -3.34 1.24 6.60
CA ILE A 33 -3.84 0.46 5.46
C ILE A 33 -5.24 0.93 5.07
N LYS A 34 -6.14 1.21 6.03
CA LYS A 34 -7.48 1.77 5.74
C LYS A 34 -7.38 3.14 5.05
N LYS A 35 -6.45 4.00 5.47
CA LYS A 35 -6.21 5.31 4.84
C LYS A 35 -5.66 5.17 3.42
N ILE A 36 -4.71 4.25 3.21
CA ILE A 36 -4.16 3.95 1.87
C ILE A 36 -5.27 3.44 0.95
N MET A 37 -6.08 2.48 1.41
CA MET A 37 -7.22 1.96 0.65
C MET A 37 -8.21 3.06 0.27
N ARG A 38 -8.54 3.96 1.20
CA ARG A 38 -9.41 5.11 0.92
C ARG A 38 -8.80 6.03 -0.13
N PHE A 39 -7.52 6.33 -0.02
CA PHE A 39 -6.79 7.16 -0.99
C PHE A 39 -6.87 6.55 -2.40
N LEU A 40 -6.60 5.25 -2.54
CA LEU A 40 -6.68 4.54 -3.82
C LEU A 40 -8.08 4.57 -4.46
N GLN A 41 -9.14 4.66 -3.66
CA GLN A 41 -10.53 4.73 -4.15
C GLN A 41 -10.95 6.14 -4.58
N THR A 42 -10.32 7.18 -4.01
CA THR A 42 -10.76 8.57 -4.20
C THR A 42 -9.79 9.41 -5.04
N ALA A 43 -8.58 8.90 -5.32
CA ALA A 43 -7.58 9.63 -6.09
C ALA A 43 -8.04 9.80 -7.55
N GLU A 44 -8.11 11.05 -8.01
CA GLU A 44 -8.42 11.38 -9.41
C GLU A 44 -7.28 10.97 -10.36
N LYS A 45 -6.04 11.12 -9.89
CA LYS A 45 -4.84 10.65 -10.57
C LYS A 45 -4.01 9.81 -9.63
N LEU A 46 -3.62 8.63 -10.10
CA LEU A 46 -2.79 7.70 -9.35
C LEU A 46 -1.50 7.43 -10.12
N ASP A 47 -0.38 7.96 -9.61
CA ASP A 47 0.98 7.67 -10.08
C ASP A 47 1.92 7.37 -8.91
N GLU A 48 3.12 6.89 -9.21
CA GLU A 48 4.10 6.43 -8.20
C GLU A 48 4.43 7.53 -7.18
N THR A 49 4.65 8.76 -7.66
CA THR A 49 4.97 9.91 -6.80
C THR A 49 3.80 10.23 -5.89
N THR A 50 2.60 10.35 -6.46
CA THR A 50 1.39 10.73 -5.73
C THR A 50 1.04 9.70 -4.64
N LEU A 51 1.20 8.41 -4.93
CA LEU A 51 0.97 7.34 -3.96
C LEU A 51 2.08 7.26 -2.90
N SER A 52 3.34 7.42 -3.29
CA SER A 52 4.49 7.45 -2.37
C SER A 52 4.33 8.58 -1.34
N ASP A 53 3.96 9.78 -1.80
CA ASP A 53 3.77 10.94 -0.93
C ASP A 53 2.57 10.74 0.01
N ALA A 54 1.48 10.14 -0.47
CA ALA A 54 0.33 9.80 0.36
C ALA A 54 0.68 8.78 1.44
N ILE A 55 1.42 7.72 1.11
CA ILE A 55 1.90 6.72 2.08
C ILE A 55 2.77 7.40 3.13
N SER A 56 3.77 8.18 2.71
CA SER A 56 4.67 8.87 3.63
C SER A 56 3.90 9.80 4.57
N HIS A 57 2.94 10.57 4.04
CA HIS A 57 2.08 11.44 4.86
C HIS A 57 1.25 10.66 5.87
N ILE A 58 0.66 9.53 5.48
CA ILE A 58 -0.14 8.68 6.37
C ILE A 58 0.70 8.19 7.55
N PHE A 59 1.89 7.66 7.28
CA PHE A 59 2.78 7.15 8.33
C PHE A 59 3.35 8.27 9.21
N HIS A 60 3.79 9.39 8.63
CA HIS A 60 4.21 10.55 9.41
C HIS A 60 3.11 11.08 10.34
N ARG A 61 1.85 11.09 9.89
CA ARG A 61 0.71 11.50 10.72
C ARG A 61 0.44 10.53 11.86
N SER A 62 0.56 9.23 11.62
CA SER A 62 0.27 8.21 12.63
C SER A 62 1.37 8.07 13.67
N PHE A 63 2.63 8.18 13.27
CA PHE A 63 3.78 7.90 14.15
C PHE A 63 4.61 9.14 14.49
N SER A 64 4.24 10.32 14.00
CA SER A 64 4.91 11.60 14.26
C SER A 64 6.44 11.48 14.09
N GLY A 65 7.26 12.26 14.80
CA GLY A 65 8.73 12.33 14.63
C GLY A 65 9.52 11.02 14.82
N CYS A 66 8.86 9.87 15.00
CA CYS A 66 9.47 8.55 15.06
C CYS A 66 9.52 7.85 13.68
N TYR A 67 8.75 8.32 12.69
CA TYR A 67 8.76 7.74 11.35
C TYR A 67 9.95 8.27 10.52
N ALA A 68 10.78 7.36 10.00
CA ALA A 68 12.00 7.69 9.27
C ALA A 68 12.26 6.81 8.03
N SER A 69 11.27 6.02 7.62
CA SER A 69 11.40 5.14 6.45
C SER A 69 11.56 5.93 5.15
N ARG A 70 12.16 5.30 4.13
CA ARG A 70 12.41 5.88 2.80
C ARG A 70 11.99 4.96 1.65
N GLU A 71 11.27 3.89 1.97
CA GLU A 71 10.89 2.83 1.04
C GLU A 71 9.51 3.08 0.42
N GLU A 72 8.85 4.20 0.70
CA GLU A 72 7.47 4.48 0.24
C GLU A 72 7.34 4.42 -1.27
N ARG A 73 8.37 4.85 -2.01
CA ARG A 73 8.39 4.77 -3.46
C ARG A 73 8.36 3.32 -3.95
N ARG A 74 9.10 2.42 -3.28
CA ARG A 74 9.09 0.98 -3.57
C ARG A 74 7.69 0.40 -3.32
N ILE A 75 7.12 0.72 -2.16
CA ILE A 75 5.78 0.25 -1.75
C ILE A 75 4.70 0.75 -2.73
N ALA A 76 4.75 2.03 -3.09
CA ALA A 76 3.84 2.62 -4.07
C ALA A 76 3.92 1.89 -5.42
N ARG A 77 5.13 1.63 -5.91
CA ARG A 77 5.34 0.89 -7.17
C ARG A 77 4.76 -0.52 -7.13
N GLU A 78 4.93 -1.24 -6.03
CA GLU A 78 4.40 -2.59 -5.87
C GLU A 78 2.86 -2.61 -5.86
N ILE A 79 2.23 -1.63 -5.19
CA ILE A 79 0.77 -1.45 -5.22
C ILE A 79 0.28 -1.17 -6.65
N LEU A 80 0.94 -0.26 -7.38
CA LEU A 80 0.57 0.08 -8.76
C LEU A 80 0.69 -1.11 -9.72
N ARG A 81 1.77 -1.89 -9.60
CA ARG A 81 1.95 -3.12 -10.38
C ARG A 81 0.84 -4.14 -10.11
N HIS A 82 0.46 -4.29 -8.83
CA HIS A 82 -0.63 -5.20 -8.46
C HIS A 82 -1.99 -4.74 -9.01
N LEU A 83 -2.24 -3.42 -9.05
CA LEU A 83 -3.44 -2.85 -9.67
C LEU A 83 -3.49 -3.14 -11.18
N GLN A 84 -2.40 -2.85 -11.90
CA GLN A 84 -2.31 -3.08 -13.35
C GLN A 84 -2.52 -4.55 -13.72
N ALA A 85 -1.82 -5.48 -13.03
CA ALA A 85 -1.97 -6.91 -13.28
C ALA A 85 -3.41 -7.41 -13.06
N ARG A 86 -4.16 -6.79 -12.13
CA ARG A 86 -5.56 -7.11 -11.88
C ARG A 86 -6.45 -6.64 -13.03
N ASP A 87 -6.24 -5.43 -13.51
CA ASP A 87 -7.03 -4.84 -14.59
C ASP A 87 -6.79 -5.59 -15.91
N ASP A 88 -5.53 -5.97 -16.18
CA ASP A 88 -5.16 -6.79 -17.34
C ASP A 88 -5.85 -8.16 -17.30
N ALA A 89 -5.85 -8.83 -16.14
CA ALA A 89 -6.50 -10.14 -15.97
C ALA A 89 -8.02 -10.05 -16.21
N VAL A 90 -8.69 -9.00 -15.70
CA VAL A 90 -10.12 -8.77 -15.93
C VAL A 90 -10.40 -8.50 -17.41
N ALA A 91 -9.54 -7.71 -18.08
CA ALA A 91 -9.70 -7.41 -19.50
C ALA A 91 -9.57 -8.65 -20.39
N VAL A 92 -8.64 -9.57 -20.09
CA VAL A 92 -8.49 -10.85 -20.80
C VAL A 92 -9.74 -11.71 -20.62
N MET A 93 -10.22 -11.85 -19.37
CA MET A 93 -11.38 -12.69 -19.05
C MET A 93 -12.68 -12.22 -19.73
N ASN A 94 -12.82 -10.90 -19.97
CA ASN A 94 -13.97 -10.34 -20.68
C ASN A 94 -13.90 -10.54 -22.20
N LYS A 95 -12.70 -10.63 -22.78
CA LYS A 95 -12.51 -10.89 -24.22
C LYS A 95 -12.81 -12.34 -24.60
N GLU A 96 -12.60 -13.29 -23.70
CA GLU A 96 -12.89 -14.72 -23.94
C GLU A 96 -14.39 -15.07 -23.84
N ARG A 97 -15.21 -14.13 -23.34
CA ARG A 97 -16.67 -14.29 -23.17
C ARG A 97 -17.50 -13.51 -24.19
N ALA A 98 -16.86 -12.73 -25.06
CA ALA A 98 -17.49 -11.94 -26.12
C ALA A 98 -17.31 -12.63 -27.48
#